data_AF-A0A9E3J7W6-F1
#
_entry.id   AF-A0A9E3J7W6-F1
#
_cell.length_a   1.000
_cell.length_b   1.000
_cell.length_c   1.000
_cell.angle_alpha   90.00
_cell.angle_beta   90.00
_cell.angle_gamma   90.00
#
_symmetry.space_group_name_H-M   'P 1'
#
loop_
_entity.id
_entity.type
_entity.pdbx_description
1 polymer ?
#
loop_
_entity_poly.entity_id
_entity_poly.type
_entity_poly.pdbx_seq_one_letter_code
_entity_poly.pdbx_strand_id
1 'polypeptide(L)'
;MSANPHDALPIRLNVDDSDSPSDVVDALFLGRFATGEQPYSHAANIDRVRTGATLLPAGARVLRVARDDDRSATLAEGDGWTLLVSRWNRGADVTVTATDAELAKKILDQATDGAADEPEPQPENVTMGFWYVSPRRGPHRTTRQISAGTWDEVRDNYTAPVADAMDSLMKTTPEDIAGRLLLLHGPPGTGKTSALRTLARSWRDWCQVDCVLD
;
A
#
# COMPACT_ATOMS: atom_id res chain seq x y z
N MET A 1 24.71 -26.67 -30.17
CA MET A 1 23.44 -26.46 -29.45
C MET A 1 23.59 -25.16 -28.69
N SER A 2 22.79 -24.14 -29.01
CA SER A 2 22.72 -22.96 -28.14
C SER A 2 22.23 -23.46 -26.79
N ALA A 3 22.97 -23.21 -25.71
CA ALA A 3 22.44 -23.42 -24.37
C ALA A 3 21.11 -22.67 -24.28
N ASN A 4 20.08 -23.29 -23.70
CA ASN A 4 18.86 -22.58 -23.40
C ASN A 4 19.28 -21.37 -22.55
N PRO A 5 18.96 -20.12 -22.92
CA PRO A 5 19.36 -18.96 -22.12
C PRO A 5 18.92 -19.07 -20.65
N HIS A 6 17.88 -19.85 -20.35
CA HIS A 6 17.43 -20.16 -19.00
C HIS A 6 18.40 -21.08 -18.20
N ASP A 7 19.23 -21.87 -18.87
CA ASP A 7 20.26 -22.72 -18.24
C ASP A 7 21.53 -21.93 -17.91
N ALA A 8 21.67 -20.68 -18.40
CA ALA A 8 22.88 -19.88 -18.24
C ALA A 8 23.04 -19.33 -16.81
N LEU A 9 21.97 -19.25 -16.03
CA LEU A 9 21.96 -18.70 -14.67
C LEU A 9 21.14 -19.59 -13.72
N PRO A 10 21.75 -20.60 -13.07
CA PRO A 10 21.03 -21.42 -12.09
C PRO A 10 20.59 -20.56 -10.91
N ILE A 11 19.30 -20.59 -10.58
CA ILE A 11 18.75 -19.91 -9.41
C ILE A 11 19.33 -20.58 -8.16
N ARG A 12 20.03 -19.81 -7.33
CA ARG A 12 20.50 -20.25 -6.01
C ARG A 12 19.76 -19.45 -4.95
N LEU A 13 18.96 -20.15 -4.15
CA LEU A 13 18.33 -19.59 -2.97
C LEU A 13 19.21 -19.93 -1.76
N ASN A 14 19.68 -18.90 -1.05
CA ASN A 14 20.26 -19.06 0.28
C ASN A 14 19.15 -18.73 1.27
N VAL A 15 19.00 -19.57 2.29
CA VAL A 15 18.01 -19.38 3.36
C VAL A 15 18.77 -19.38 4.69
N ASP A 16 18.54 -18.38 5.52
CA ASP A 16 19.06 -18.28 6.88
C ASP A 16 17.94 -18.07 7.91
N ASP A 17 18.31 -17.70 9.14
CA ASP A 17 17.37 -17.53 10.26
C ASP A 17 16.55 -16.22 10.19
N SER A 18 16.84 -15.35 9.23
CA SER A 18 16.07 -14.13 8.96
C SER A 18 14.94 -14.35 7.94
N ASP A 19 14.95 -15.46 7.20
CA ASP A 19 13.91 -15.80 6.22
C ASP A 19 12.65 -16.38 6.87
N SER A 20 11.51 -16.05 6.29
CA SER A 20 10.20 -16.56 6.65
C SER A 20 9.71 -17.63 5.66
N PRO A 21 8.70 -18.45 6.04
CA PRO A 21 8.04 -19.34 5.09
C PRO A 21 7.45 -18.63 3.87
N SER A 22 7.12 -17.33 3.96
CA SER A 22 6.64 -16.53 2.82
C SER A 22 7.74 -16.29 1.80
N ASP A 23 8.98 -16.07 2.23
CA ASP A 23 10.13 -15.88 1.32
C ASP A 23 10.40 -17.14 0.49
N VAL A 24 10.23 -18.32 1.10
CA VAL A 24 10.30 -19.61 0.39
C VAL A 24 9.17 -19.75 -0.62
N VAL A 25 7.95 -19.29 -0.30
CA VAL A 25 6.81 -19.29 -1.22
C VAL A 25 7.09 -18.40 -2.44
N ASP A 26 7.63 -17.20 -2.21
CA ASP A 26 8.00 -16.27 -3.28
C ASP A 26 9.09 -16.85 -4.19
N ALA A 27 10.11 -17.48 -3.60
CA ALA A 27 11.16 -18.14 -4.36
C ALA A 27 10.63 -19.30 -5.23
N LEU A 28 9.71 -20.11 -4.69
CA LEU A 28 9.07 -21.20 -5.44
C LEU A 28 8.23 -20.68 -6.61
N PHE A 29 7.51 -19.57 -6.41
CA PHE A 29 6.75 -18.90 -7.46
C PHE A 29 7.67 -18.39 -8.58
N LEU A 30 8.71 -17.63 -8.21
CA LEU A 30 9.67 -17.05 -9.17
C LEU A 30 10.48 -18.10 -9.92
N GLY A 31 10.69 -19.28 -9.33
CA GLY A 31 11.45 -20.37 -9.94
C GLY A 31 10.94 -20.78 -11.34
N ARG A 32 9.63 -20.87 -11.53
CA ARG A 32 9.04 -21.26 -12.83
C ARG A 32 9.15 -20.16 -13.88
N PHE A 33 9.12 -18.90 -13.47
CA PHE A 33 9.34 -17.78 -14.37
C PHE A 33 10.81 -17.70 -14.80
N ALA A 34 11.72 -17.77 -13.85
CA ALA A 34 13.15 -17.60 -14.11
C ALA A 34 13.76 -18.76 -14.92
N THR A 35 13.24 -19.98 -14.78
CA THR A 35 13.60 -21.13 -15.64
C THR A 35 12.96 -21.09 -17.03
N GLY A 36 12.04 -20.15 -17.29
CA GLY A 36 11.31 -20.06 -18.55
C GLY A 36 10.21 -21.11 -18.71
N GLU A 37 9.91 -21.91 -17.69
CA GLU A 37 8.78 -22.85 -17.69
C GLU A 37 7.44 -22.11 -17.87
N GLN A 38 7.30 -20.97 -17.19
CA GLN A 38 6.12 -20.10 -17.25
C GLN A 38 6.57 -18.65 -17.49
N PRO A 39 6.93 -18.29 -18.73
CA PRO A 39 7.65 -17.05 -19.02
C PRO A 39 6.75 -15.80 -19.11
N TYR A 40 5.43 -15.95 -18.96
CA TYR A 40 4.48 -14.84 -19.01
C TYR A 40 3.94 -14.55 -17.62
N SER A 41 3.84 -13.27 -17.24
CA SER A 41 3.35 -12.85 -15.92
C SER A 41 2.32 -11.72 -16.02
N HIS A 42 1.27 -11.81 -15.21
CA HIS A 42 0.28 -10.75 -15.02
C HIS A 42 0.02 -10.58 -13.52
N ALA A 43 -0.11 -9.32 -13.07
CA ALA A 43 -0.36 -9.00 -11.67
C ALA A 43 -1.49 -7.99 -11.51
N ALA A 44 -2.19 -8.07 -10.39
CA ALA A 44 -3.13 -7.07 -9.92
C ALA A 44 -2.90 -6.79 -8.43
N ASN A 45 -3.05 -5.52 -8.07
CA ASN A 45 -3.10 -5.08 -6.69
C ASN A 45 -4.56 -4.74 -6.35
N ILE A 46 -5.02 -5.21 -5.18
CA ILE A 46 -6.34 -4.91 -4.65
C ILE A 46 -6.13 -4.26 -3.27
N ASP A 47 -6.39 -2.96 -3.18
CA ASP A 47 -6.26 -2.20 -1.92
C ASP A 47 -7.13 -2.77 -0.79
N ARG A 48 -8.33 -3.23 -1.15
CA ARG A 48 -9.31 -3.77 -0.20
C ARG A 48 -10.03 -4.98 -0.76
N VAL A 49 -9.67 -6.14 -0.23
CA VAL A 49 -10.24 -7.45 -0.59
C VAL A 49 -11.53 -7.66 0.20
N ARG A 50 -12.60 -8.01 -0.51
CA ARG A 50 -13.90 -8.38 0.07
C ARG A 50 -13.72 -9.52 1.06
N THR A 51 -14.38 -9.42 2.22
CA THR A 51 -14.33 -10.48 3.23
C THR A 51 -14.75 -11.83 2.64
N GLY A 52 -13.93 -12.85 2.83
CA GLY A 52 -14.19 -14.20 2.33
C GLY A 52 -13.78 -14.46 0.87
N ALA A 53 -13.37 -13.44 0.10
CA ALA A 53 -12.78 -13.67 -1.21
C ALA A 53 -11.50 -14.49 -1.06
N THR A 54 -11.33 -15.55 -1.85
CA THR A 54 -10.17 -16.46 -1.80
C THR A 54 -9.00 -15.99 -2.65
N LEU A 55 -9.27 -15.17 -3.67
CA LEU A 55 -8.30 -14.75 -4.69
C LEU A 55 -7.69 -15.94 -5.45
N LEU A 56 -8.45 -17.03 -5.56
CA LEU A 56 -8.07 -18.23 -6.29
C LEU A 56 -9.13 -18.50 -7.37
N PRO A 57 -8.73 -18.81 -8.62
CA PRO A 57 -9.67 -19.22 -9.63
C PRO A 57 -10.29 -20.58 -9.27
N ALA A 58 -11.43 -20.90 -9.86
CA ALA A 58 -12.08 -22.19 -9.65
C ALA A 58 -11.15 -23.35 -10.08
N GLY A 59 -11.06 -24.38 -9.23
CA GLY A 59 -10.23 -25.56 -9.50
C GLY A 59 -8.72 -25.40 -9.20
N ALA A 60 -8.30 -24.25 -8.66
CA ALA A 60 -6.92 -24.04 -8.21
C ALA A 60 -6.51 -25.08 -7.16
N ARG A 61 -5.31 -25.67 -7.34
CA ARG A 61 -4.71 -26.56 -6.35
C ARG A 61 -3.72 -25.78 -5.50
N VAL A 62 -4.02 -25.61 -4.21
CA VAL A 62 -3.11 -24.95 -3.27
C VAL A 62 -1.89 -25.84 -3.02
N LEU A 63 -0.70 -25.28 -3.20
CA LEU A 63 0.58 -25.94 -2.98
C LEU A 63 1.17 -25.63 -1.61
N ARG A 64 1.12 -24.36 -1.20
CA ARG A 64 1.71 -23.86 0.05
C ARG A 64 0.88 -22.68 0.57
N VAL A 65 0.84 -22.56 1.90
CA VAL A 65 0.27 -21.41 2.60
C VAL A 65 1.21 -21.05 3.74
N ALA A 66 1.62 -19.79 3.78
CA ALA A 66 2.33 -19.18 4.90
C ALA A 66 1.40 -18.13 5.54
N ARG A 67 1.34 -18.10 6.87
CA ARG A 67 0.58 -17.10 7.63
C ARG A 67 1.46 -16.59 8.77
N ASP A 68 1.49 -15.28 8.88
CA ASP A 68 2.05 -14.51 9.98
C ASP A 68 0.93 -13.60 10.54
N ASP A 69 1.19 -12.87 11.62
CA ASP A 69 0.16 -12.10 12.33
C ASP A 69 -0.56 -11.09 11.42
N ASP A 70 0.16 -10.41 10.52
CA ASP A 70 -0.39 -9.36 9.64
C ASP A 70 -0.30 -9.67 8.15
N ARG A 71 0.28 -10.82 7.77
CA ARG A 71 0.56 -11.17 6.37
C ARG A 71 0.32 -12.65 6.08
N SER A 72 -0.02 -12.96 4.83
CA SER A 72 -0.09 -14.36 4.38
C SER A 72 0.28 -14.50 2.92
N ALA A 73 0.98 -15.57 2.56
CA ALA A 73 1.27 -15.94 1.19
C ALA A 73 0.57 -17.26 0.85
N THR A 74 -0.10 -17.34 -0.30
CA THR A 74 -0.71 -18.58 -0.81
C THR A 74 -0.21 -18.85 -2.22
N LEU A 75 0.42 -20.01 -2.40
CA LEU A 75 0.84 -20.51 -3.71
C LEU A 75 -0.17 -21.54 -4.18
N ALA A 76 -0.70 -21.35 -5.39
CA ALA A 76 -1.59 -22.30 -6.04
C ALA A 76 -1.17 -22.52 -7.49
N GLU A 77 -1.60 -23.63 -8.07
CA GLU A 77 -1.36 -23.93 -9.47
C GLU A 77 -2.61 -24.49 -10.16
N GLY A 78 -2.54 -24.50 -11.48
CA GLY A 78 -3.41 -25.26 -12.36
C GLY A 78 -2.67 -25.62 -13.65
N ASP A 79 -3.43 -25.97 -14.68
CA ASP A 79 -2.85 -26.41 -15.94
C ASP A 79 -2.13 -25.26 -16.66
N GLY A 80 -0.79 -25.34 -16.72
CA GLY A 80 0.06 -24.35 -17.38
C GLY A 80 0.21 -23.00 -16.66
N TRP A 81 -0.24 -22.88 -15.40
CA TRP A 81 -0.13 -21.63 -14.63
C TRP A 81 0.15 -21.86 -13.14
N THR A 82 0.77 -20.85 -12.53
CA THR A 82 0.99 -20.74 -11.08
C THR A 82 0.52 -19.36 -10.62
N LEU A 83 -0.08 -19.28 -9.44
CA LEU A 83 -0.61 -18.07 -8.85
C LEU A 83 -0.06 -17.90 -7.44
N LEU A 84 0.41 -16.70 -7.14
CA LEU A 84 0.80 -16.25 -5.82
C LEU A 84 -0.17 -15.17 -5.34
N VAL A 85 -0.81 -15.41 -4.19
CA VAL A 85 -1.55 -14.39 -3.44
C VAL A 85 -0.70 -13.96 -2.26
N SER A 86 -0.30 -12.69 -2.22
CA SER A 86 0.27 -12.07 -1.03
C SER A 86 -0.79 -11.17 -0.41
N ARG A 87 -1.21 -11.46 0.82
CA ARG A 87 -2.17 -10.64 1.57
C ARG A 87 -1.49 -9.94 2.73
N TRP A 88 -1.96 -8.74 3.02
CA TRP A 88 -1.67 -7.98 4.22
C TRP A 88 -2.95 -7.31 4.68
N ASN A 89 -3.09 -7.00 5.98
CA ASN A 89 -4.23 -6.25 6.53
C ASN A 89 -5.57 -6.49 5.77
N ARG A 90 -5.99 -5.55 4.90
CA ARG A 90 -7.16 -5.68 4.03
C ARG A 90 -6.84 -5.80 2.53
N GLY A 91 -5.57 -5.67 2.13
CA GLY A 91 -5.16 -5.66 0.73
C GLY A 91 -4.55 -6.98 0.28
N ALA A 92 -4.37 -7.11 -1.03
CA ALA A 92 -3.63 -8.23 -1.61
C ALA A 92 -3.00 -7.90 -2.96
N ASP A 93 -1.87 -8.52 -3.22
CA ASP A 93 -1.29 -8.68 -4.54
C ASP A 93 -1.59 -10.09 -5.04
N VAL A 94 -2.04 -10.18 -6.28
CA VAL A 94 -2.25 -11.44 -6.99
C VAL A 94 -1.36 -11.42 -8.23
N THR A 95 -0.42 -12.35 -8.31
CA THR A 95 0.48 -12.50 -9.46
C THR A 95 0.32 -13.89 -10.04
N VAL A 96 0.22 -13.98 -11.36
CA VAL A 96 0.08 -15.22 -12.11
C VAL A 96 1.22 -15.34 -13.09
N THR A 97 1.92 -16.48 -13.08
CA THR A 97 2.82 -16.89 -14.17
C THR A 97 2.19 -18.00 -14.98
N ALA A 98 2.37 -18.00 -16.30
CA ALA A 98 1.84 -19.05 -17.17
C ALA A 98 2.72 -19.33 -18.40
N THR A 99 2.42 -20.43 -19.08
CA THR A 99 3.05 -20.81 -20.35
C THR A 99 2.61 -19.95 -21.53
N ASP A 100 1.54 -19.16 -21.38
CA ASP A 100 0.97 -18.26 -22.38
C ASP A 100 0.46 -16.97 -21.73
N ALA A 101 0.57 -15.84 -22.44
CA ALA A 101 0.19 -14.53 -21.92
C ALA A 101 -1.33 -14.39 -21.69
N GLU A 102 -2.15 -14.89 -22.62
CA GLU A 102 -3.60 -14.82 -22.49
C GLU A 102 -4.09 -15.72 -21.36
N LEU A 103 -3.43 -16.87 -21.14
CA LEU A 103 -3.69 -17.72 -19.98
C LEU A 103 -3.39 -16.98 -18.67
N ALA A 104 -2.23 -16.34 -18.53
CA ALA A 104 -1.87 -15.60 -17.31
C ALA A 104 -2.90 -14.51 -16.99
N LYS A 105 -3.28 -13.71 -18.01
CA LYS A 105 -4.29 -12.67 -17.87
C LYS A 105 -5.66 -13.25 -17.49
N LYS A 106 -6.14 -14.28 -18.19
CA LYS A 106 -7.43 -14.93 -17.93
C LYS A 106 -7.52 -15.45 -16.49
N ILE A 107 -6.46 -16.09 -16.00
CA ILE A 107 -6.43 -16.61 -14.63
C ILE A 107 -6.41 -15.48 -13.60
N LEU A 108 -5.68 -14.39 -13.86
CA LEU A 108 -5.70 -13.21 -13.00
C LEU A 108 -7.10 -12.59 -12.93
N ASP A 109 -7.76 -12.42 -14.07
CA ASP A 109 -9.12 -11.87 -14.15
C ASP A 109 -10.09 -12.77 -13.36
N GLN A 110 -10.00 -14.10 -13.52
CA GLN A 110 -10.82 -15.06 -12.76
C GLN A 110 -10.55 -15.05 -11.26
N ALA A 111 -9.29 -14.86 -10.85
CA ALA A 111 -8.91 -14.83 -9.44
C ALA A 111 -9.37 -13.55 -8.74
N THR A 112 -9.45 -12.44 -9.48
CA THR A 112 -9.75 -11.10 -8.94
C THR A 112 -11.19 -10.65 -9.18
N ASP A 113 -11.97 -11.40 -9.96
CA ASP A 113 -13.39 -11.11 -10.25
C ASP A 113 -14.22 -10.96 -8.96
N GLY A 114 -14.86 -9.80 -8.80
CA GLY A 114 -15.66 -9.44 -7.62
C GLY A 114 -14.89 -9.35 -6.29
N ALA A 115 -13.57 -9.47 -6.31
CA ALA A 115 -12.75 -9.55 -5.11
C ALA A 115 -12.44 -8.19 -4.49
N ALA A 116 -12.47 -7.11 -5.29
CA ALA A 116 -12.41 -5.75 -4.77
C ALA A 116 -13.71 -5.43 -4.02
N ASP A 117 -13.55 -4.91 -2.80
CA ASP A 117 -14.65 -4.32 -2.05
C ASP A 117 -14.77 -2.83 -2.39
N GLU A 118 -15.95 -2.22 -2.17
CA GLU A 118 -16.12 -0.79 -2.42
C GLU A 118 -15.09 0.00 -1.60
N PRO A 119 -14.52 1.10 -2.13
CA PRO A 119 -13.71 1.96 -1.28
C PRO A 119 -14.56 2.36 -0.06
N GLU A 120 -14.04 2.18 1.17
CA GLU A 120 -14.71 2.82 2.31
C GLU A 120 -14.89 4.30 1.96
N PRO A 121 -16.03 4.93 2.35
CA PRO A 121 -16.13 6.37 2.26
C PRO A 121 -14.87 6.95 2.88
N GLN A 122 -14.18 7.79 2.12
CA GLN A 122 -12.87 8.31 2.46
C GLN A 122 -12.84 8.65 3.95
N PRO A 123 -12.02 7.98 4.77
CA PRO A 123 -12.08 8.20 6.20
C PRO A 123 -11.83 9.69 6.46
N GLU A 124 -12.60 10.28 7.37
CA GLU A 124 -12.35 11.62 7.92
C GLU A 124 -10.98 11.71 8.62
N ASN A 125 -10.30 10.56 8.75
CA ASN A 125 -9.04 10.41 9.44
C ASN A 125 -7.85 10.57 8.50
N VAL A 126 -6.92 11.41 8.90
CA VAL A 126 -5.65 11.66 8.22
C VAL A 126 -4.53 10.97 8.98
N THR A 127 -3.61 10.35 8.24
CA THR A 127 -2.38 9.79 8.80
C THR A 127 -1.34 10.91 8.94
N MET A 128 -1.02 11.30 10.18
CA MET A 128 -0.04 12.36 10.46
C MET A 128 1.15 11.81 11.27
N GLY A 129 2.36 12.21 10.86
CA GLY A 129 3.59 11.90 11.60
C GLY A 129 3.84 12.90 12.72
N PHE A 130 4.31 12.42 13.86
CA PHE A 130 4.75 13.24 14.98
C PHE A 130 6.19 12.90 15.33
N TRP A 131 7.07 13.87 15.17
CA TRP A 131 8.46 13.80 15.58
C TRP A 131 8.60 14.42 16.96
N TYR A 132 9.30 13.73 17.85
CA TYR A 132 9.67 14.24 19.17
C TYR A 132 11.00 13.64 19.61
N VAL A 133 11.70 14.30 20.53
CA VAL A 133 12.94 13.75 21.11
C VAL A 133 12.60 12.87 22.30
N SER A 134 12.81 11.56 22.15
CA SER A 134 12.68 10.60 23.25
C SER A 134 13.95 10.60 24.11
N PRO A 135 13.85 10.73 25.45
CA PRO A 135 15.01 10.67 26.35
C PRO A 135 15.82 9.37 26.26
N ARG A 136 15.21 8.28 25.78
CA ARG A 136 15.84 6.94 25.68
C ARG A 136 16.19 6.51 24.27
N ARG A 137 15.52 7.08 23.26
CA ARG A 137 15.61 6.62 21.85
C ARG A 137 16.08 7.71 20.90
N GLY A 138 16.36 8.92 21.39
CA GLY A 138 16.68 10.06 20.53
C GLY A 138 15.47 10.50 19.70
N PRO A 139 15.68 11.13 18.52
CA PRO A 139 14.61 11.53 17.62
C PRO A 139 13.73 10.33 17.24
N HIS A 140 12.44 10.42 17.55
CA HIS A 140 11.50 9.33 17.31
C HIS A 140 10.26 9.84 16.58
N ARG A 141 9.79 9.06 15.61
CA ARG A 141 8.59 9.33 14.83
C ARG A 141 7.49 8.36 15.24
N THR A 142 6.32 8.89 15.56
CA THR A 142 5.09 8.10 15.71
C THR A 142 4.04 8.56 14.72
N THR A 143 3.33 7.63 14.12
CA THR A 143 2.21 7.94 13.22
C THR A 143 0.91 7.85 13.99
N ARG A 144 0.01 8.81 13.81
CA ARG A 144 -1.35 8.76 14.38
C ARG A 144 -2.38 9.01 13.30
N GLN A 145 -3.48 8.28 13.39
CA GLN A 145 -4.70 8.60 12.64
C GLN A 145 -5.48 9.65 13.42
N ILE A 146 -5.84 10.73 12.74
CA ILE A 146 -6.53 11.87 13.36
C ILE A 146 -7.74 12.25 12.52
N SER A 147 -8.92 12.22 13.14
CA SER A 147 -10.14 12.78 12.55
C SER A 147 -10.00 14.30 12.37
N ALA A 148 -10.38 14.77 11.19
CA ALA A 148 -10.39 16.17 10.81
C ALA A 148 -11.65 16.48 10.01
N GLY A 149 -12.36 17.56 10.33
CA GLY A 149 -13.44 18.07 9.47
C GLY A 149 -12.91 18.56 8.12
N THR A 150 -13.78 18.66 7.12
CA THR A 150 -13.47 19.31 5.85
C THR A 150 -13.19 20.80 6.07
N TRP A 151 -12.55 21.46 5.10
CA TRP A 151 -12.33 22.89 5.21
C TRP A 151 -13.64 23.67 5.30
N ASP A 152 -14.63 23.32 4.49
CA ASP A 152 -15.95 23.96 4.49
C ASP A 152 -16.64 23.84 5.86
N GLU A 153 -16.52 22.70 6.54
CA GLU A 153 -17.08 22.48 7.88
C GLU A 153 -16.43 23.34 8.97
N VAL A 154 -15.14 23.63 8.85
CA VAL A 154 -14.38 24.32 9.92
C VAL A 154 -14.09 25.78 9.60
N ARG A 155 -14.36 26.24 8.37
CA ARG A 155 -14.05 27.59 7.87
C ARG A 155 -14.60 28.69 8.80
N ASP A 156 -15.83 28.52 9.25
CA ASP A 156 -16.53 29.51 10.09
C ASP A 156 -15.96 29.63 11.51
N ASN A 157 -15.05 28.74 11.92
CA ASN A 157 -14.34 28.86 13.20
C ASN A 157 -13.20 29.89 13.15
N TYR A 158 -12.88 30.41 11.97
CA TYR A 158 -11.78 31.35 11.75
C TYR A 158 -12.32 32.74 11.39
N THR A 159 -11.59 33.78 11.79
CA THR A 159 -11.90 35.14 11.37
C THR A 159 -11.72 35.28 9.86
N ALA A 160 -12.47 36.18 9.23
CA ALA A 160 -12.45 36.34 7.78
C ALA A 160 -11.02 36.43 7.18
N PRO A 161 -10.07 37.22 7.73
CA PRO A 161 -8.72 37.27 7.17
C PRO A 161 -7.96 35.94 7.23
N VAL A 162 -8.23 35.12 8.25
CA VAL A 162 -7.60 33.79 8.40
C VAL A 162 -8.28 32.79 7.47
N ALA A 163 -9.61 32.82 7.36
CA ALA A 163 -10.34 31.97 6.45
C ALA A 163 -9.91 32.21 4.99
N ASP A 164 -9.76 33.46 4.56
CA ASP A 164 -9.35 33.80 3.18
C ASP A 164 -7.92 33.34 2.87
N ALA A 165 -7.00 33.46 3.84
CA ALA A 165 -5.64 32.95 3.71
C ALA A 165 -5.61 31.42 3.62
N MET A 166 -6.41 30.74 4.44
CA MET A 166 -6.55 29.28 4.41
C MET A 166 -7.26 28.80 3.13
N ASP A 167 -8.25 29.52 2.60
CA ASP A 167 -8.91 29.23 1.31
C ASP A 167 -7.89 29.16 0.17
N SER A 168 -6.92 30.09 0.20
CA SER A 168 -5.84 30.15 -0.79
C SER A 168 -4.89 28.96 -0.64
N LEU A 169 -4.56 28.62 0.62
CA LEU A 169 -3.71 27.48 0.93
C LEU A 169 -4.36 26.15 0.54
N MET A 170 -5.64 25.93 0.82
CA MET A 170 -6.35 24.68 0.48
C MET A 170 -6.31 24.35 -1.02
N LYS A 171 -6.17 25.36 -1.89
CA LYS A 171 -6.11 25.21 -3.35
C LYS A 171 -4.72 24.96 -3.91
N THR A 172 -3.67 25.01 -3.08
CA THR A 172 -2.29 24.77 -3.52
C THR A 172 -2.10 23.32 -3.97
N THR A 173 -1.40 23.12 -5.09
CA THR A 173 -1.03 21.80 -5.62
C THR A 173 0.50 21.60 -5.57
N PRO A 174 1.03 20.36 -5.80
CA PRO A 174 2.46 20.12 -5.82
C PRO A 174 3.27 21.05 -6.73
N GLU A 175 2.67 21.46 -7.86
CA GLU A 175 3.31 22.31 -8.89
C GLU A 175 3.48 23.77 -8.41
N ASP A 176 2.67 24.22 -7.46
CA ASP A 176 2.67 25.58 -6.94
C ASP A 176 3.78 25.81 -5.89
N ILE A 177 4.47 24.75 -5.45
CA ILE A 177 5.29 24.77 -4.23
C ILE A 177 6.79 24.85 -4.55
N ALA A 178 7.41 25.97 -4.16
CA ALA A 178 8.87 26.13 -4.14
C ALA A 178 9.52 25.80 -2.77
N GLY A 179 8.74 25.64 -1.69
CA GLY A 179 9.24 25.41 -0.32
C GLY A 179 8.26 24.61 0.56
N ARG A 180 8.77 23.85 1.54
CA ARG A 180 8.00 22.78 2.23
C ARG A 180 7.64 23.07 3.71
N LEU A 181 7.72 24.34 4.14
CA LEU A 181 7.50 24.71 5.55
C LEU A 181 6.32 25.67 5.69
N LEU A 182 5.35 25.29 6.52
CA LEU A 182 4.22 26.12 6.91
C LEU A 182 4.32 26.45 8.40
N LEU A 183 4.31 27.74 8.75
CA LEU A 183 4.35 28.20 10.14
C LEU A 183 2.99 28.81 10.52
N LEU A 184 2.23 28.12 11.37
CA LEU A 184 1.03 28.69 11.99
C LEU A 184 1.39 29.26 13.36
N HIS A 185 1.30 30.58 13.51
CA HIS A 185 1.54 31.26 14.78
C HIS A 185 0.24 31.89 15.33
N GLY A 186 0.12 31.95 16.65
CA GLY A 186 -1.02 32.59 17.32
C GLY A 186 -1.19 32.12 18.76
N PRO A 187 -2.01 32.81 19.57
CA PRO A 187 -2.28 32.42 20.97
C PRO A 187 -2.76 30.97 21.12
N PRO A 188 -2.57 30.32 22.29
CA PRO A 188 -3.14 28.99 22.54
C PRO A 188 -4.68 29.02 22.39
N GLY A 189 -5.25 27.92 21.91
CA GLY A 189 -6.71 27.80 21.72
C GLY A 189 -7.27 28.37 20.42
N THR A 190 -6.47 28.98 19.54
CA THR A 190 -6.95 29.59 18.27
C THR A 190 -7.10 28.60 17.10
N GLY A 191 -7.34 27.31 17.37
CA GLY A 191 -7.63 26.32 16.32
C GLY A 191 -6.47 25.97 15.37
N LYS A 192 -5.22 26.31 15.67
CA LYS A 192 -4.04 25.99 14.82
C LYS A 192 -3.90 24.49 14.53
N THR A 193 -4.04 23.66 15.56
CA THR A 193 -3.98 22.21 15.41
C THR A 193 -5.14 21.67 14.58
N SER A 194 -6.33 22.27 14.71
CA SER A 194 -7.48 21.93 13.86
C SER A 194 -7.22 22.30 12.40
N ALA A 195 -6.67 23.49 12.13
CA ALA A 195 -6.31 23.94 10.78
C ALA A 195 -5.28 23.00 10.13
N LEU A 196 -4.25 22.60 10.88
CA LEU A 196 -3.24 21.64 10.43
C LEU A 196 -3.83 20.28 10.06
N ARG A 197 -4.76 19.77 10.89
CA ARG A 197 -5.45 18.49 10.62
C ARG A 197 -6.29 18.57 9.35
N THR A 198 -7.02 19.66 9.17
CA THR A 198 -7.84 19.88 7.97
C THR A 198 -7.00 20.06 6.72
N LEU A 199 -5.86 20.77 6.78
CA LEU A 199 -4.90 20.86 5.68
C LEU A 199 -4.33 19.49 5.31
N ALA A 200 -3.91 18.73 6.31
CA ALA A 200 -3.42 17.37 6.13
C ALA A 200 -4.49 16.48 5.47
N ARG A 201 -5.79 16.69 5.77
CA ARG A 201 -6.90 16.01 5.11
C ARG A 201 -7.00 16.42 3.64
N SER A 202 -6.97 17.72 3.36
CA SER A 202 -7.14 18.26 2.00
C SER A 202 -6.01 17.86 1.05
N TRP A 203 -4.80 17.64 1.57
CA TRP A 203 -3.62 17.36 0.75
C TRP A 203 -3.14 15.91 0.81
N ARG A 204 -3.89 15.02 1.48
CA ARG A 204 -3.44 13.65 1.79
C ARG A 204 -3.03 12.81 0.58
N ASP A 205 -3.59 13.11 -0.60
CA ASP A 205 -3.34 12.33 -1.83
C ASP A 205 -1.97 12.66 -2.45
N TRP A 206 -1.33 13.76 -2.05
CA TRP A 206 -0.06 14.22 -2.61
C TRP A 206 0.95 14.73 -1.58
N CYS A 207 0.55 14.89 -0.32
CA CYS A 207 1.37 15.47 0.74
C CYS A 207 1.39 14.57 1.99
N GLN A 208 2.60 14.22 2.45
CA GLN A 208 2.78 13.64 3.78
C GLN A 208 3.03 14.76 4.80
N VAL A 209 2.25 14.79 5.87
CA VAL A 209 2.36 15.80 6.94
C VAL A 209 3.08 15.23 8.16
N ASP A 210 4.13 15.93 8.58
CA ASP A 210 4.92 15.64 9.77
C ASP A 210 4.92 16.86 10.71
N CYS A 211 4.41 16.69 11.93
CA CYS A 211 4.49 17.68 12.99
C CYS A 211 5.71 17.41 13.85
N VAL A 212 6.57 18.41 14.02
CA VAL A 212 7.67 18.37 14.98
C VAL A 212 7.19 19.00 16.28
N LEU A 213 7.22 18.22 17.36
CA LEU A 213 6.89 18.63 18.71
C LEU A 213 8.18 19.01 19.46
N ASP A 214 8.08 20.00 20.35
CA ASP A 214 9.06 20.31 21.39
C ASP A 214 9.21 19.11 22.35
#